data_AF-A0A351UQW7-F1
#
_entry.id   AF-A0A351UQW7-F1
#
_cell.length_a   1.000
_cell.length_b   1.000
_cell.length_c   1.000
_cell.angle_alpha   90.00
_cell.angle_beta   90.00
_cell.angle_gamma   90.00
#
_symmetry.space_group_name_H-M   'P 1'
#
loop_
_entity.id
_entity.type
_entity.pdbx_description
1 polymer ?
#
loop_
_entity_poly.entity_id
_entity_poly.type
_entity_poly.pdbx_seq_one_letter_code
_entity_poly.pdbx_strand_id
1 'polypeptide(L)' 'HACGHDMHATMLLGAARLLKDHEDEIDGTVKLMFQPAEEIFAGSKDMIDAGVLKNPDVDAALMIHVM' A
#
# COMPACT_ATOMS: atom_id res chain seq x y z
N HIS A 1 -2.39 -15.74 -10.40
CA HIS A 1 -2.78 -14.32 -10.33
C HIS A 1 -2.85 -13.74 -11.73
N ALA A 2 -4.02 -13.83 -12.39
CA ALA A 2 -4.16 -13.31 -13.75
C ALA A 2 -4.05 -11.78 -13.82
N CYS A 3 -4.41 -11.09 -12.74
CA CYS A 3 -4.33 -9.63 -12.61
C CYS A 3 -3.05 -9.13 -11.92
N GLY A 4 -2.05 -10.01 -11.75
CA GLY A 4 -0.72 -9.63 -11.25
C GLY A 4 -0.64 -9.19 -9.77
N HIS A 5 -1.65 -9.51 -8.94
CA HIS A 5 -1.66 -9.06 -7.52
C HIS A 5 -0.51 -9.65 -6.68
N ASP A 6 0.05 -10.81 -7.08
CA ASP A 6 1.29 -11.34 -6.53
C ASP A 6 2.49 -10.44 -6.82
N MET A 7 2.60 -9.93 -8.04
CA MET A 7 3.63 -8.96 -8.42
C MET A 7 3.45 -7.65 -7.65
N HIS A 8 2.24 -7.12 -7.53
CA HIS A 8 1.98 -5.89 -6.77
C HIS A 8 2.41 -6.02 -5.31
N ALA A 9 2.00 -7.10 -4.64
CA ALA A 9 2.38 -7.36 -3.25
C ALA A 9 3.91 -7.51 -3.11
N THR A 10 4.56 -8.23 -4.03
CA THR A 10 6.02 -8.41 -4.03
C THR A 10 6.76 -7.10 -4.26
N MET A 11 6.30 -6.26 -5.19
CA MET A 11 6.88 -4.94 -5.45
C MET A 11 6.75 -4.02 -4.23
N LEU A 12 5.60 -4.02 -3.54
CA LEU A 12 5.42 -3.22 -2.33
C LEU A 12 6.31 -3.70 -1.18
N LEU A 13 6.53 -5.00 -1.03
CA LEU A 13 7.51 -5.54 -0.07
C LEU A 13 8.94 -5.11 -0.40
N GLY A 14 9.31 -5.10 -1.69
CA GLY A 14 10.59 -4.58 -2.16
C GLY A 14 10.75 -3.08 -1.87
N ALA A 15 9.73 -2.28 -2.14
CA ALA A 15 9.70 -0.86 -1.80
C ALA A 15 9.82 -0.65 -0.28
N ALA A 16 9.10 -1.43 0.53
CA ALA A 16 9.19 -1.39 1.99
C ALA A 16 10.62 -1.64 2.48
N ARG A 17 11.33 -2.61 1.88
CA ARG A 17 12.73 -2.89 2.21
C ARG A 17 13.63 -1.70 1.90
N LEU A 18 13.51 -1.12 0.71
CA LEU A 18 14.32 0.04 0.29
C LEU A 18 14.03 1.27 1.13
N LEU A 19 12.76 1.56 1.41
CA LEU A 19 12.35 2.68 2.26
C LEU A 19 12.88 2.52 3.68
N LYS A 20 12.87 1.30 4.23
CA LYS A 20 13.42 1.04 5.55
C LYS A 20 14.95 1.21 5.60
N ASP A 21 15.63 0.83 4.53
CA ASP A 21 17.10 1.00 4.44
C ASP A 21 17.53 2.47 4.32
N HIS A 22 16.62 3.37 3.92
CA HIS A 22 16.85 4.82 3.80
C HIS A 22 15.92 5.62 4.72
N GLU A 23 15.46 5.03 5.83
CA GLU A 23 14.46 5.66 6.71
C GLU A 23 14.93 7.00 7.27
N ASP A 24 16.22 7.14 7.57
CA ASP A 24 16.83 8.38 8.07
C ASP A 24 16.80 9.55 7.06
N GLU A 25 16.52 9.25 5.78
CA GLU A 25 16.40 10.25 4.71
C GLU A 25 14.95 10.71 4.50
N ILE A 26 13.98 10.09 5.19
CA ILE A 26 12.55 10.32 5.00
C ILE A 26 12.01 11.24 6.10
N ASP A 27 11.63 12.46 5.72
CA ASP A 27 10.90 13.37 6.61
C ASP A 27 9.40 13.06 6.54
N GLY A 28 8.90 12.26 7.49
CA GLY A 28 7.49 11.92 7.62
C GLY A 28 7.23 10.45 7.89
N THR A 29 6.13 9.92 7.36
CA THR A 29 5.75 8.52 7.56
C THR A 29 5.21 7.91 6.28
N VAL A 30 5.76 6.77 5.87
CA VAL A 30 5.22 5.98 4.76
C VAL A 30 4.32 4.88 5.34
N LYS A 31 3.05 4.86 4.93
CA LYS A 31 2.09 3.81 5.30
C LYS A 31 1.96 2.79 4.16
N LEU A 32 2.29 1.54 4.45
CA LEU A 32 2.21 0.44 3.48
C LEU A 32 0.83 -0.23 3.55
N MET A 33 0.06 -0.16 2.47
CA MET A 33 -1.30 -0.69 2.38
C MET A 33 -1.34 -1.94 1.49
N PHE A 34 -1.57 -3.10 2.10
CA PHE A 34 -1.84 -4.35 1.39
C PHE A 34 -3.36 -4.58 1.33
N GLN A 35 -3.97 -4.17 0.23
CA GLN A 35 -5.43 -4.22 0.07
C GLN A 35 -5.93 -5.62 -0.30
N PRO A 36 -6.93 -6.18 0.40
CA PRO A 36 -7.61 -7.39 -0.03
C PRO A 36 -8.71 -7.09 -1.08
N ALA A 37 -9.32 -8.15 -1.62
CA ALA A 37 -10.63 -8.09 -2.28
C ALA A 37 -10.81 -6.97 -3.34
N GLU A 38 -9.78 -6.71 -4.14
CA GLU A 38 -9.80 -5.71 -5.21
C GLU A 38 -10.80 -6.09 -6.31
N GLU A 39 -10.81 -7.36 -6.75
CA GLU A 39 -11.62 -7.88 -7.86
C GLU A 39 -13.15 -7.74 -7.65
N ILE A 40 -13.58 -7.56 -6.41
CA ILE A 40 -15.00 -7.38 -6.05
C ILE A 40 -15.29 -5.96 -5.56
N PHE A 41 -14.34 -5.05 -5.69
CA PHE A 41 -14.44 -3.63 -5.33
C PHE A 41 -14.83 -3.37 -3.87
N ALA A 42 -14.47 -4.28 -2.95
CA ALA A 42 -14.86 -4.20 -1.55
C ALA A 42 -13.70 -3.77 -0.63
N GLY A 43 -12.50 -4.30 -0.85
CA GLY A 43 -11.45 -4.21 0.18
C GLY A 43 -10.92 -2.81 0.45
N SER A 44 -10.93 -1.90 -0.53
CA SER A 44 -10.53 -0.51 -0.30
C SER A 44 -11.48 0.20 0.66
N LYS A 45 -12.79 0.03 0.46
CA LYS A 45 -13.82 0.59 1.34
C LYS A 45 -13.71 0.02 2.75
N ASP A 46 -13.57 -1.30 2.88
CA ASP A 46 -13.45 -1.97 4.18
C ASP A 46 -12.23 -1.44 4.97
N MET A 47 -11.10 -1.22 4.31
CA MET A 47 -9.91 -0.68 4.96
C MET A 47 -10.06 0.81 5.35
N ILE A 48 -10.72 1.61 4.52
CA ILE A 48 -11.03 3.02 4.83
C ILE A 48 -11.96 3.09 6.04
N ASP A 49 -13.02 2.28 6.06
CA ASP A 49 -13.98 2.23 7.17
C ASP A 49 -13.30 1.71 8.46
N ALA A 50 -12.28 0.85 8.35
CA ALA A 50 -11.41 0.43 9.45
C ALA A 50 -10.37 1.47 9.88
N GLY A 51 -10.31 2.63 9.22
CA GLY A 51 -9.45 3.74 9.60
C GLY A 51 -8.03 3.70 9.04
N VAL A 52 -7.76 2.99 7.94
CA VAL A 52 -6.41 2.90 7.33
C VAL A 52 -5.82 4.29 7.01
N LEU A 53 -6.66 5.28 6.70
CA LEU A 53 -6.22 6.64 6.39
C LEU A 53 -5.95 7.51 7.64
N LYS A 54 -6.10 6.95 8.84
CA LYS A 54 -5.93 7.61 10.13
C LYS A 54 -4.75 7.00 10.92
N ASN A 55 -4.27 7.75 11.91
CA ASN A 55 -3.19 7.36 12.83
C ASN A 55 -1.95 6.74 12.17
N PRO A 56 -1.09 7.54 11.50
CA PRO A 56 -1.23 8.98 11.23
C PRO A 56 -2.22 9.26 10.08
N ASP A 57 -2.69 10.51 9.97
CA ASP A 57 -3.46 10.97 8.81
C ASP A 57 -2.63 10.80 7.53
N VAL A 58 -3.28 10.40 6.44
CA VAL A 58 -2.65 10.20 5.12
C VAL A 58 -2.90 11.41 4.23
N ASP A 59 -1.82 12.07 3.79
CA ASP A 59 -1.90 13.24 2.89
C ASP A 59 -2.05 12.85 1.41
N ALA A 60 -1.44 11.73 1.01
CA ALA A 60 -1.46 11.23 -0.36
C ALA A 60 -1.35 9.70 -0.41
N ALA A 61 -1.88 9.10 -1.48
CA ALA A 61 -1.79 7.67 -1.74
C ALA A 61 -1.39 7.42 -3.20
N LEU A 62 -0.59 6.37 -3.42
CA LEU A 62 -0.08 5.96 -4.72
C LEU A 62 -0.22 4.44 -4.87
N MET A 63 -0.41 3.96 -6.10
CA MET A 63 -0.46 2.54 -6.42
C MET A 63 0.09 2.28 -7.83
N ILE A 64 0.59 1.06 -8.08
CA ILE A 64 1.07 0.63 -9.41
C ILE A 64 0.31 -0.63 -9.84
N HIS A 65 -0.18 -0.65 -11.08
CA HIS A 65 -0.76 -1.83 -11.71
C HIS A 65 0.21 -2.37 -12.76
N VAL A 66 0.17 -3.68 -12.99
CA VAL A 66 0.93 -4.34 -14.06
C VAL A 66 -0.05 -4.96 -15.03
N MET A 67 0.31 -5.03 -16.32
CA MET A 67 -0.46 -5.71 -17.36
C MET A 67 0.01 -7.15 -17.55
#